data_AF-A0A926ZGY5-F1
#
_entry.id   AF-A0A926ZGY5-F1
#
_cell.length_a   1.000
_cell.length_b   1.000
_cell.length_c   1.000
_cell.angle_alpha   90.00
_cell.angle_beta   90.00
_cell.angle_gamma   90.00
#
_symmetry.space_group_name_H-M   'P 1'
#
loop_
_entity.id
_entity.type
_entity.pdbx_description
1 polymer ?
#
loop_
_entity_poly.entity_id
_entity_poly.type
_entity_poly.pdbx_seq_one_letter_code
_entity_poly.pdbx_strand_id
1 'polypeptide(L)'
;MKNMKNRRYRFNRATGKIYQESYSSLIEIPDYLDAVILHATPPVYGQPFPNQPAQNWINLCFLDRELSWSFALLNSGQSEALRPFLNYKTQQKDLLNYLTRISLVPQRSRSGNHWYAYAFEALPLPDRVNPLEILHGHSGLPLIDPNISLDFPEPESDLQQLKTLNSPQVEVKFSDSRSNFLNWY
;
A
#
# COMPACT_ATOMS: atom_id res chain seq x y z
N MET A 1 20.95 -20.31 11.34
CA MET A 1 19.60 -19.93 10.89
C MET A 1 19.72 -19.32 9.50
N LYS A 2 18.93 -19.77 8.53
CA LYS A 2 18.97 -19.24 7.14
C LYS A 2 18.67 -17.74 7.19
N ASN A 3 19.50 -16.92 6.54
CA ASN A 3 19.25 -15.49 6.34
C ASN A 3 17.86 -15.31 5.74
N MET A 4 16.90 -14.84 6.55
CA MET A 4 15.60 -14.44 6.04
C MET A 4 15.83 -13.26 5.09
N LYS A 5 15.43 -13.41 3.84
CA LYS A 5 15.68 -12.41 2.80
C LYS A 5 14.59 -11.34 2.89
N ASN A 6 14.99 -10.08 2.98
CA ASN A 6 14.06 -8.98 2.80
C ASN A 6 13.67 -8.89 1.33
N ARG A 7 12.37 -8.83 1.05
CA ARG A 7 11.82 -8.68 -0.31
C ARG A 7 10.97 -7.43 -0.40
N ARG A 8 10.87 -6.87 -1.60
CA ARG A 8 9.96 -5.76 -1.89
C ARG A 8 9.06 -6.10 -3.04
N TYR A 9 7.82 -5.66 -2.94
CA TYR A 9 6.81 -5.86 -3.95
C TYR A 9 6.23 -4.52 -4.39
N ARG A 10 5.98 -4.39 -5.70
CA ARG A 10 5.38 -3.22 -6.34
C ARG A 10 4.08 -3.61 -7.03
N PHE A 11 3.04 -2.84 -6.77
CA PHE A 11 1.76 -2.96 -7.46
C PHE A 11 1.67 -1.91 -8.56
N ASN A 12 1.61 -2.34 -9.82
CA ASN A 12 1.41 -1.45 -10.95
C ASN A 12 -0.07 -1.43 -11.33
N ARG A 13 -0.79 -0.44 -10.81
CA ARG A 13 -2.22 -0.24 -11.05
C ARG A 13 -2.58 0.23 -12.46
N ALA A 14 -1.60 0.66 -13.26
CA ALA A 14 -1.83 0.99 -14.67
C ALA A 14 -1.89 -0.28 -15.52
N THR A 15 -1.07 -1.28 -15.22
CA THR A 15 -0.97 -2.52 -16.00
C THR A 15 -1.71 -3.71 -15.37
N GLY A 16 -2.08 -3.62 -14.09
CA GLY A 16 -2.66 -4.73 -13.34
C GLY A 16 -1.63 -5.76 -12.88
N LYS A 17 -0.34 -5.44 -12.98
CA LYS A 17 0.76 -6.38 -12.66
C LYS A 17 1.35 -6.13 -11.29
N ILE A 18 1.84 -7.21 -10.68
CA ILE A 18 2.56 -7.19 -9.41
C ILE A 18 3.99 -7.64 -9.70
N TYR A 19 4.95 -6.92 -9.15
CA TYR A 19 6.37 -7.19 -9.34
C TYR A 19 7.06 -7.41 -8.00
N GLN A 20 7.99 -8.36 -7.95
CA GLN A 20 8.99 -8.44 -6.90
C GLN A 20 10.25 -7.69 -7.34
N GLU A 21 10.79 -6.83 -6.49
CA GLU A 21 12.08 -6.19 -6.75
C GLU A 21 13.23 -7.20 -6.61
N SER A 22 14.12 -7.16 -7.60
CA SER A 22 15.45 -7.75 -7.59
C SER A 22 16.49 -6.62 -7.71
N TYR A 23 17.76 -6.91 -7.42
CA TYR A 23 18.85 -5.93 -7.39
C TYR A 23 18.91 -5.03 -8.64
N SER A 24 18.56 -5.57 -9.81
CA SER A 24 18.63 -4.85 -11.09
C SER A 24 17.36 -4.94 -11.92
N SER A 25 16.28 -5.56 -11.42
CA SER A 25 15.09 -5.85 -12.24
C SER A 25 13.82 -5.96 -11.42
N LEU A 26 12.69 -5.88 -12.11
CA LEU A 26 11.37 -6.21 -11.59
C LEU A 26 10.97 -7.57 -12.16
N ILE A 27 10.74 -8.54 -11.29
CA ILE A 27 10.27 -9.87 -11.65
C ILE A 27 8.76 -9.87 -11.53
N GLU A 28 8.04 -10.05 -12.64
CA GLU A 28 6.59 -10.23 -12.58
C GLU A 28 6.27 -11.51 -11.81
N ILE A 29 5.37 -11.40 -10.84
CA ILE A 29 4.86 -12.53 -10.08
C ILE A 29 3.45 -12.89 -10.59
N PRO A 30 2.82 -13.98 -10.11
CA PRO A 30 1.42 -14.28 -10.44
C PRO A 30 0.48 -13.10 -10.20
N ASP A 31 -0.72 -13.15 -10.77
CA ASP A 31 -1.71 -12.06 -10.75
C ASP A 31 -2.19 -11.67 -9.32
N TYR A 32 -1.73 -12.39 -8.30
CA TYR A 32 -1.98 -12.11 -6.89
C TYR A 32 -0.73 -12.34 -6.03
N LEU A 33 -0.73 -11.68 -4.87
CA LEU A 33 0.24 -11.84 -3.79
C LEU A 33 -0.47 -12.40 -2.56
N ASP A 34 -0.08 -13.59 -2.12
CA ASP A 34 -0.51 -14.15 -0.83
C ASP A 34 0.46 -13.68 0.26
N ALA A 35 -0.08 -13.07 1.32
CA ALA A 35 0.67 -12.39 2.36
C ALA A 35 0.05 -12.59 3.75
N VAL A 36 0.87 -12.85 4.77
CA VAL A 36 0.46 -12.70 6.18
C VAL A 36 0.88 -11.32 6.64
N ILE A 37 -0.07 -10.40 6.77
CA ILE A 37 0.23 -9.00 7.08
C ILE A 37 0.61 -8.87 8.56
N LEU A 38 1.86 -8.47 8.81
CA LEU A 38 2.44 -8.28 10.13
C LEU A 38 2.17 -6.87 10.66
N HIS A 39 2.30 -5.88 9.77
CA HIS A 39 2.09 -4.49 10.10
C HIS A 39 1.60 -3.72 8.87
N ALA A 40 0.71 -2.75 9.12
CA ALA A 40 0.28 -1.80 8.12
C ALA A 40 0.16 -0.41 8.75
N THR A 41 0.85 0.57 8.17
CA THR A 41 0.78 1.96 8.61
C THR A 41 -0.63 2.52 8.41
N PRO A 42 -1.03 3.60 9.12
CA PRO A 42 -2.12 4.44 8.64
C PRO A 42 -1.80 5.00 7.22
N PRO A 43 -2.80 5.51 6.49
CA PRO A 43 -2.54 6.31 5.29
C PRO A 43 -1.68 7.53 5.65
N VAL A 44 -0.57 7.72 4.93
CA VAL A 44 0.35 8.85 5.10
C VAL A 44 0.47 9.58 3.77
N TYR A 45 0.29 10.89 3.77
CA TYR A 45 0.49 11.71 2.59
C TYR A 45 1.98 11.99 2.37
N GLY A 46 2.49 11.72 1.17
CA GLY A 46 3.89 11.98 0.86
C GLY A 46 4.30 11.56 -0.55
N GLN A 47 5.59 11.73 -0.85
CA GLN A 47 6.21 11.44 -2.14
C GLN A 47 7.44 10.53 -1.97
N PRO A 48 7.26 9.23 -1.68
CA PRO A 48 8.38 8.32 -1.45
C PRO A 48 9.23 8.06 -2.71
N PHE A 49 8.70 8.40 -3.89
CA PHE A 49 9.40 8.23 -5.17
C PHE A 49 9.44 9.57 -5.93
N PRO A 50 10.64 10.03 -6.37
CA PRO A 50 10.79 11.33 -7.03
C PRO A 50 9.92 11.52 -8.27
N ASN A 51 9.65 10.44 -9.00
CA ASN A 51 8.92 10.47 -10.28
C ASN A 51 7.40 10.31 -10.13
N GLN A 52 6.86 10.36 -8.91
CA GLN A 52 5.42 10.24 -8.66
C GLN A 52 4.92 11.48 -7.92
N PRO A 53 3.68 11.93 -8.15
CA PRO A 53 3.11 13.01 -7.36
C PRO A 53 2.94 12.57 -5.90
N ALA A 54 2.96 13.54 -4.98
CA ALA A 54 2.57 13.33 -3.60
C ALA A 54 1.12 12.82 -3.52
N GLN A 55 0.89 11.83 -2.66
CA GLN A 55 -0.40 11.14 -2.54
C GLN A 55 -0.43 10.37 -1.21
N ASN A 56 -1.57 9.76 -0.86
CA ASN A 56 -1.65 8.88 0.30
C ASN A 56 -1.04 7.50 0.02
N TRP A 57 -0.27 7.02 0.98
CA TRP A 57 0.46 5.75 0.96
C TRP A 57 0.17 4.91 2.20
N ILE A 58 0.18 3.60 2.05
CA ILE A 58 0.19 2.64 3.17
C ILE A 58 1.36 1.69 2.96
N ASN A 59 2.24 1.60 3.97
CA ASN A 59 3.31 0.62 3.99
C ASN A 59 2.79 -0.68 4.62
N LEU A 60 3.00 -1.78 3.92
CA LEU A 60 2.72 -3.13 4.39
C LEU A 60 4.05 -3.82 4.69
N CYS A 61 4.17 -4.37 5.90
CA CYS A 61 5.14 -5.40 6.24
C CYS A 61 4.40 -6.73 6.40
N PHE A 62 4.88 -7.77 5.73
CA PHE A 62 4.22 -9.07 5.67
C PHE A 62 5.19 -10.22 5.45
N LEU A 63 4.72 -11.44 5.67
CA LEU A 63 5.37 -12.67 5.23
C LEU A 63 4.79 -13.09 3.89
N ASP A 64 5.63 -13.29 2.88
CA ASP A 64 5.16 -13.80 1.58
C ASP A 64 4.92 -15.33 1.60
N ARG A 65 4.58 -15.91 0.45
CA ARG A 65 4.37 -17.37 0.30
C ARG A 65 5.56 -18.22 0.74
N GLU A 66 6.78 -17.70 0.66
CA GLU A 66 7.99 -18.39 1.12
C GLU A 66 8.35 -18.04 2.57
N LEU A 67 7.46 -17.35 3.28
CA LEU A 67 7.65 -16.82 4.62
C LEU A 67 8.85 -15.86 4.71
N SER A 68 9.17 -15.17 3.62
CA SER A 68 10.20 -14.14 3.61
C SER A 68 9.64 -12.81 4.11
N TRP A 69 10.43 -12.09 4.91
CA TRP A 69 10.08 -10.76 5.40
C TRP A 69 10.00 -9.78 4.24
N SER A 70 8.84 -9.18 4.05
CA SER A 70 8.51 -8.52 2.80
C SER A 70 7.85 -7.18 3.04
N PHE A 71 8.07 -6.25 2.11
CA PHE A 71 7.52 -4.92 2.13
C PHE A 71 6.78 -4.60 0.84
N ALA A 72 5.71 -3.81 0.94
CA ALA A 72 5.06 -3.21 -0.22
C ALA A 72 4.44 -1.87 0.14
N LEU A 73 4.33 -1.00 -0.85
CA LEU A 73 3.60 0.26 -0.74
C LEU A 73 2.30 0.19 -1.54
N LEU A 74 1.19 0.48 -0.87
CA LEU A 74 -0.09 0.76 -1.52
C LEU A 74 -0.22 2.27 -1.76
N ASN A 75 -0.67 2.67 -2.94
CA ASN A 75 -0.92 4.08 -3.28
C ASN A 75 -2.39 4.35 -3.54
N SER A 76 -2.85 5.53 -3.15
CA SER A 76 -4.17 6.05 -3.52
C SER A 76 -4.29 6.38 -5.01
N GLY A 77 -3.23 6.90 -5.64
CA GLY A 77 -3.31 7.49 -6.98
C GLY A 77 -4.25 8.69 -6.99
N GLN A 78 -4.83 9.01 -8.16
CA GLN A 78 -5.88 10.03 -8.30
C GLN A 78 -7.27 9.54 -7.87
N SER A 79 -7.35 8.53 -7.00
CA SER A 79 -8.58 7.78 -6.72
C SER A 79 -8.65 7.29 -5.27
N GLU A 80 -9.83 6.86 -4.82
CA GLU A 80 -10.05 6.18 -3.52
C GLU A 80 -9.51 4.73 -3.49
N ALA A 81 -8.32 4.51 -4.03
CA ALA A 81 -7.80 3.16 -4.23
C ALA A 81 -7.38 2.46 -2.95
N LEU A 82 -7.12 3.20 -1.87
CA LEU A 82 -6.81 2.61 -0.57
C LEU A 82 -8.06 2.10 0.15
N ARG A 83 -9.26 2.53 -0.27
CA ARG A 83 -10.52 2.15 0.36
C ARG A 83 -10.74 0.63 0.49
N PRO A 84 -10.43 -0.21 -0.51
CA PRO A 84 -10.51 -1.67 -0.37
C PRO A 84 -9.65 -2.21 0.78
N PHE A 85 -8.43 -1.70 0.96
CA PHE A 85 -7.57 -2.11 2.07
C PHE A 85 -8.11 -1.62 3.42
N LEU A 86 -8.56 -0.37 3.49
CA LEU A 86 -9.12 0.19 4.72
C LEU A 86 -10.37 -0.58 5.17
N ASN A 87 -11.26 -0.90 4.24
CA ASN A 87 -12.43 -1.73 4.52
C ASN A 87 -12.03 -3.14 4.97
N TYR A 88 -11.06 -3.75 4.30
CA TYR A 88 -10.52 -5.07 4.65
C TYR A 88 -9.97 -5.08 6.07
N LYS A 89 -9.16 -4.08 6.46
CA LYS A 89 -8.60 -3.93 7.80
C LYS A 89 -9.69 -3.76 8.87
N THR A 90 -10.77 -3.04 8.58
CA THR A 90 -11.90 -2.89 9.50
C THR A 90 -12.68 -4.20 9.68
N GLN A 91 -12.85 -4.97 8.61
CA GLN A 91 -13.54 -6.26 8.64
C GLN A 91 -12.71 -7.33 9.36
N GLN A 92 -11.40 -7.37 9.09
CA GLN A 92 -10.45 -8.33 9.64
C GLN A 92 -9.61 -7.67 10.74
N LYS A 93 -10.18 -7.59 11.95
CA LYS A 93 -9.59 -6.88 13.11
C LYS A 93 -8.17 -7.34 13.47
N ASP A 94 -7.83 -8.59 13.17
CA ASP A 94 -6.50 -9.14 13.38
C ASP A 94 -5.96 -9.73 12.07
N LEU A 95 -5.27 -8.89 11.30
CA LEU A 95 -4.68 -9.25 10.01
C LEU A 95 -3.65 -10.38 10.12
N LEU A 96 -3.07 -10.56 11.30
CA LEU A 96 -2.04 -11.57 11.56
C LEU A 96 -2.59 -13.00 11.43
N ASN A 97 -3.89 -13.19 11.69
CA ASN A 97 -4.52 -14.51 11.71
C ASN A 97 -5.03 -14.98 10.34
N TYR A 98 -4.78 -14.21 9.28
CA TYR A 98 -5.29 -14.51 7.95
C TYR A 98 -4.18 -14.56 6.91
N LEU A 99 -4.32 -15.48 5.97
CA LEU A 99 -3.61 -15.38 4.71
C LEU A 99 -4.35 -14.38 3.82
N THR A 100 -3.78 -13.20 3.64
CA THR A 100 -4.36 -12.14 2.82
C THR A 100 -3.93 -12.30 1.37
N ARG A 101 -4.88 -12.53 0.47
CA ARG A 101 -4.64 -12.47 -0.97
C ARG A 101 -4.87 -11.07 -1.48
N ILE A 102 -3.83 -10.47 -2.06
CA ILE A 102 -3.85 -9.13 -2.65
C ILE A 102 -3.80 -9.26 -4.16
N SER A 103 -4.76 -8.69 -4.87
CA SER A 103 -4.81 -8.71 -6.34
C SER A 103 -5.17 -7.35 -6.91
N LEU A 104 -4.98 -7.20 -8.23
CA LEU A 104 -5.34 -6.00 -8.98
C LEU A 104 -6.49 -6.33 -9.94
N VAL A 105 -7.66 -5.76 -9.69
CA VAL A 105 -8.89 -6.02 -10.45
C VAL A 105 -9.16 -4.90 -11.45
N PRO A 106 -9.38 -5.21 -12.75
CA PRO A 106 -9.62 -4.20 -13.76
C PRO A 106 -10.90 -3.42 -13.47
N GLN A 107 -10.84 -2.12 -13.68
CA GLN A 107 -11.91 -1.15 -13.55
C GLN A 107 -12.01 -0.35 -14.83
N ARG A 108 -13.24 0.05 -15.18
CA ARG A 108 -13.50 0.86 -16.37
C ARG A 108 -14.49 1.97 -16.02
N SER A 109 -14.15 3.22 -16.35
CA SER A 109 -15.09 4.33 -16.23
C SER A 109 -16.11 4.29 -17.37
N ARG A 110 -17.21 5.01 -17.20
CA ARG A 110 -18.17 5.28 -18.28
C ARG A 110 -17.54 6.03 -19.46
N SER A 111 -16.50 6.83 -19.21
CA SER A 111 -15.73 7.54 -20.24
C SER A 111 -14.70 6.67 -20.97
N GLY A 112 -14.51 5.41 -20.55
CA GLY A 112 -13.58 4.48 -21.20
C GLY A 112 -12.16 4.45 -20.61
N ASN A 113 -11.90 5.19 -19.52
CA ASN A 113 -10.63 5.10 -18.81
C ASN A 113 -10.54 3.74 -18.11
N HIS A 114 -9.36 3.12 -18.16
CA HIS A 114 -9.10 1.82 -17.56
C HIS A 114 -8.02 1.95 -16.48
N TRP A 115 -8.26 1.33 -15.34
CA TRP A 115 -7.28 1.24 -14.26
C TRP A 115 -7.50 -0.06 -13.49
N TYR A 116 -6.58 -0.39 -12.59
CA TYR A 116 -6.75 -1.52 -11.69
C TYR A 116 -6.90 -1.03 -10.25
N ALA A 117 -7.88 -1.60 -9.55
CA ALA A 117 -8.12 -1.37 -8.13
C ALA A 117 -7.56 -2.53 -7.32
N TYR A 118 -7.11 -2.26 -6.10
CA TYR A 118 -6.74 -3.33 -5.17
C TYR A 118 -7.98 -4.13 -4.76
N ALA A 119 -7.82 -5.44 -4.64
CA ALA A 119 -8.76 -6.33 -3.98
C ALA A 119 -8.02 -7.15 -2.92
N PHE A 120 -8.69 -7.36 -1.79
CA PHE A 120 -8.17 -8.09 -0.65
C PHE A 120 -9.17 -9.18 -0.27
N GLU A 121 -8.66 -10.40 -0.13
CA GLU A 121 -9.44 -11.56 0.29
C GLU A 121 -8.74 -12.19 1.50
N ALA A 122 -9.52 -12.50 2.54
CA ALA A 122 -9.03 -13.24 3.70
C ALA A 122 -9.23 -14.73 3.45
N LEU A 123 -8.14 -15.48 3.47
CA LEU A 123 -8.12 -16.93 3.41
C LEU A 123 -7.68 -17.52 4.76
N PRO A 124 -8.08 -18.76 5.08
CA PRO A 124 -7.59 -19.45 6.26
C PRO A 124 -6.07 -19.52 6.26
N LEU A 125 -5.46 -19.24 7.41
CA LEU A 125 -4.03 -19.38 7.58
C LEU A 125 -3.65 -20.88 7.50
N PRO A 126 -2.57 -21.26 6.80
CA PRO A 126 -2.13 -22.65 6.78
C PRO A 126 -1.74 -23.14 8.19
N ASP A 127 -2.16 -24.34 8.58
CA ASP A 127 -1.95 -24.91 9.94
C ASP A 127 -0.49 -24.91 10.43
N ARG A 128 0.48 -24.87 9.50
CA ARG A 128 1.92 -24.88 9.78
C ARG A 128 2.53 -23.51 10.00
N VAL A 129 1.75 -22.44 9.83
CA VAL A 129 2.23 -21.05 9.96
C VAL A 129 1.77 -20.50 11.30
N ASN A 130 2.74 -20.17 12.16
CA ASN A 130 2.50 -19.45 13.41
C ASN A 130 3.13 -18.04 13.31
N PRO A 131 2.36 -17.01 12.92
CA PRO A 131 2.91 -15.68 12.67
C PRO A 131 3.46 -15.01 13.93
N LEU A 132 2.88 -15.29 15.10
CA LEU A 132 3.37 -14.77 16.38
C LEU A 132 4.75 -15.32 16.71
N GLU A 133 4.96 -16.62 16.52
CA GLU A 133 6.27 -17.23 16.71
C GLU A 133 7.31 -16.65 15.75
N ILE A 134 6.93 -16.43 14.49
CA ILE A 134 7.82 -15.80 13.49
C ILE A 134 8.16 -14.37 13.88
N LEU A 135 7.18 -13.58 14.34
CA LEU A 135 7.38 -12.21 14.85
C LEU A 135 8.32 -12.19 16.06
N HIS A 136 8.08 -13.06 17.05
CA HIS A 136 8.92 -13.13 18.25
C HIS A 136 10.36 -13.57 17.93
N GLY A 137 10.53 -14.53 17.02
CA GLY A 137 11.84 -15.00 16.56
C GLY A 137 12.62 -13.96 15.75
N HIS A 138 11.96 -12.91 15.26
CA HIS A 138 12.54 -11.87 14.41
C HIS A 138 12.20 -10.45 14.89
N SER A 139 12.07 -10.25 16.20
CA SER A 139 11.72 -8.95 16.81
C SER A 139 12.67 -7.80 16.48
N GLY A 140 13.91 -8.11 16.07
CA GLY A 140 14.89 -7.13 15.61
C GLY A 140 14.73 -6.68 14.15
N LEU A 141 13.79 -7.26 13.37
CA LEU A 141 13.53 -6.84 12.00
C LEU A 141 12.53 -5.68 11.93
N PRO A 142 12.70 -4.77 10.96
CA PRO A 142 11.88 -3.58 10.88
C PRO A 142 10.47 -3.91 10.35
N LEU A 143 9.46 -3.25 10.93
CA LEU A 143 8.05 -3.32 10.49
C LEU A 143 7.69 -2.28 9.42
N ILE A 144 8.64 -1.41 9.08
CA ILE A 144 8.53 -0.40 8.02
C ILE A 144 9.79 -0.54 7.15
N ASP A 145 9.65 -0.47 5.83
CA ASP A 145 10.81 -0.56 4.94
C ASP A 145 11.81 0.59 5.23
N PRO A 146 13.04 0.29 5.69
CA PRO A 146 14.00 1.32 6.07
C PRO A 146 14.61 2.05 4.85
N ASN A 147 14.34 1.60 3.63
CA ASN A 147 14.92 2.16 2.40
C ASN A 147 13.97 3.11 1.69
N ILE A 148 12.79 3.35 2.26
CA ILE A 148 11.77 4.25 1.72
C ILE A 148 11.55 5.33 2.77
N SER A 149 11.91 6.58 2.43
CA SER A 149 11.49 7.72 3.23
C SER A 149 10.03 8.00 2.91
N LEU A 150 9.15 7.58 3.80
CA LEU A 150 7.88 8.27 3.96
C LEU A 150 8.22 9.41 4.91
N ASP A 151 8.42 10.62 4.38
CA ASP A 151 8.54 11.80 5.24
C ASP A 151 7.19 11.96 5.93
N PHE A 152 7.05 11.30 7.08
CA PHE A 152 5.85 11.32 7.89
C PHE A 152 5.67 12.78 8.33
N PRO A 153 4.62 13.51 7.89
CA PRO A 153 4.10 14.54 8.77
C PRO A 153 3.78 13.84 10.09
N GLU A 154 4.03 14.50 11.22
CA GLU A 154 3.52 13.98 12.48
C GLU A 154 2.04 13.64 12.28
N PRO A 155 1.56 12.49 12.79
CA PRO A 155 0.14 12.21 12.71
C PRO A 155 -0.56 13.45 13.23
N GLU A 156 -1.37 14.09 12.39
CA GLU A 156 -2.32 15.07 12.87
C GLU A 156 -3.14 14.31 13.89
N SER A 157 -2.79 14.50 15.17
CA SER A 157 -3.57 14.05 16.28
C SER A 157 -4.98 14.56 16.01
N ASP A 158 -5.98 13.68 16.08
CA ASP A 158 -7.40 13.97 15.84
C ASP A 158 -7.86 15.25 16.59
N LEU A 159 -7.57 16.43 16.04
CA LEU A 159 -7.86 17.74 16.64
C LEU A 159 -8.75 18.59 15.73
N GLN A 160 -9.37 17.98 14.72
CA GLN A 160 -10.27 18.67 13.78
C GLN A 160 -11.66 18.05 13.65
N GLN A 161 -12.17 17.35 14.68
CA GLN A 161 -13.62 17.09 14.81
C GLN A 161 -14.29 17.78 16.00
N LEU A 162 -13.58 18.66 16.72
CA LEU A 162 -14.15 19.45 17.83
C LEU A 162 -13.84 20.94 17.73
N LYS A 163 -14.01 21.56 16.56
CA LYS A 163 -14.25 23.02 16.45
C LYS A 163 -15.26 23.31 15.35
N THR A 164 -16.54 23.21 15.69
CA THR A 164 -17.55 24.11 15.17
C THR A 164 -17.07 25.56 15.35
N LEU A 165 -17.06 26.36 14.26
CA LEU A 165 -17.73 27.67 14.14
C LEU A 165 -17.18 28.51 12.96
N ASN A 166 -18.08 28.84 12.04
CA ASN A 166 -18.19 30.08 11.23
C ASN A 166 -17.14 30.38 10.12
N SER A 167 -17.55 30.12 8.86
CA SER A 167 -17.52 30.93 7.59
C SER A 167 -16.44 32.02 7.33
N PRO A 168 -16.25 32.53 6.08
CA PRO A 168 -16.22 31.94 4.72
C PRO A 168 -15.05 32.46 3.81
N GLN A 169 -14.97 31.97 2.55
CA GLN A 169 -14.23 32.48 1.36
C GLN A 169 -12.69 32.23 1.33
N VAL A 170 -12.01 31.93 0.22
CA VAL A 170 -11.91 32.63 -1.09
C VAL A 170 -11.42 31.67 -2.19
N GLU A 171 -11.91 31.90 -3.40
CA GLU A 171 -11.55 31.27 -4.68
C GLU A 171 -10.21 31.81 -5.22
N VAL A 172 -9.31 30.95 -5.72
CA VAL A 172 -8.18 31.38 -6.58
C VAL A 172 -8.00 30.39 -7.74
N LYS A 173 -8.23 30.89 -8.96
CA LYS A 173 -7.80 30.27 -10.22
C LYS A 173 -6.34 30.65 -10.50
N PHE A 174 -5.55 29.72 -11.03
CA PHE A 174 -4.45 30.07 -11.93
C PHE A 174 -4.38 29.15 -13.15
N SER A 175 -4.18 29.83 -14.27
CA SER A 175 -4.22 29.41 -15.66
C SER A 175 -2.86 28.94 -16.19
N ASP A 176 -2.88 27.75 -16.77
CA ASP A 176 -2.29 27.33 -18.05
C ASP A 176 -0.76 27.29 -18.34
N SER A 177 -0.38 26.09 -18.80
CA SER A 177 0.64 25.67 -19.80
C SER A 177 2.14 25.96 -19.61
N ARG A 178 2.93 24.88 -19.50
CA ARG A 178 3.67 24.25 -20.63
C ARG A 178 4.54 23.04 -20.20
N SER A 179 4.32 21.90 -20.89
CA SER A 179 5.26 20.79 -21.16
C SER A 179 5.28 19.53 -20.26
N ASN A 180 4.29 18.65 -20.50
CA ASN A 180 4.32 17.18 -20.70
C ASN A 180 5.27 16.27 -19.89
N PHE A 181 4.77 15.76 -18.76
CA PHE A 181 4.76 14.32 -18.51
C PHE A 181 3.32 13.83 -18.70
N LEU A 182 3.12 12.64 -19.26
CA LEU A 182 1.79 12.06 -19.51
C LEU A 182 1.01 11.94 -18.18
N ASN A 183 0.27 13.01 -17.91
CA ASN A 183 -0.76 13.09 -16.90
C ASN A 183 -1.92 12.21 -17.34
N TRP A 184 -2.56 11.60 -16.34
CA TRP A 184 -3.84 10.92 -16.51
C TRP A 184 -4.87 11.90 -17.09
N TYR A 185 -5.48 11.51 -18.21
CA TYR A 185 -6.75 12.01 -18.71
C TYR A 185 -7.82 10.93 -18.52
#